data_AF-A0A0G4LE77-F1
#
_entry.id   AF-A0A0G4LE77-F1
#
_cell.length_a   1.000
_cell.length_b   1.000
_cell.length_c   1.000
_cell.angle_alpha   90.00
_cell.angle_beta   90.00
_cell.angle_gamma   90.00
#
_symmetry.space_group_name_H-M   'P 1'
#
loop_
_entity.id
_entity.type
_entity.pdbx_description
1 polymer ?
#
loop_
_entity_poly.entity_id
_entity_poly.type
_entity_poly.pdbx_seq_one_letter_code
_entity_poly.pdbx_strand_id
1 'polypeptide(L)'
;MATTAHRTLSIRSDAENIPPEKDTVMHTEFQHRGGMSPEDVEFLASFPDERKKEAVRKVDLRLVPMLVQLYLMAYLDKTNIGNAKIEGLPKTLNISNIDYNVAVSIFFIPFVLAEGYADASTWSRGQAWAILGYAQTYMWTKKREFLDAACGAAEYFIHWLESAPSFVEKVTDRGRIGRYVPLWDFDGPVADETRPLRDSSAGVIAANGMLILFQALNAISQHSVGSRFLEASITIVKDTLDFSLAEERACFSSDPSADGELVVLDVVPGKTFDAVLKNGTANNNDGARRRLWDHGLVYGDYYLVEYGNRLLQMGLV
;
A
#
# COMPACT_ATOMS: atom_id res chain seq x y z
N MET A 1 40.89 -10.47 8.07
CA MET A 1 40.19 -9.88 9.24
C MET A 1 39.04 -9.05 8.70
N ALA A 2 37.84 -9.62 8.68
CA ALA A 2 36.62 -8.92 8.25
C ALA A 2 35.65 -8.94 9.43
N THR A 3 35.20 -7.76 9.84
CA THR A 3 34.38 -7.51 11.02
C THR A 3 32.92 -7.84 10.72
N THR A 4 32.41 -8.92 11.31
CA THR A 4 30.98 -9.29 11.26
C THR A 4 30.20 -8.33 12.16
N ALA A 5 29.22 -7.62 11.60
CA ALA A 5 28.35 -6.73 12.37
C ALA A 5 27.27 -7.55 13.07
N HIS A 6 27.45 -7.82 14.36
CA HIS A 6 26.46 -8.44 15.23
C HIS A 6 25.42 -7.40 15.67
N ARG A 7 24.15 -7.79 15.73
CA ARG A 7 23.09 -6.92 16.24
C ARG A 7 22.23 -7.66 17.26
N THR A 8 22.40 -7.26 18.52
CA THR A 8 21.71 -7.73 19.73
C THR A 8 20.40 -6.94 19.90
N LEU A 9 19.27 -7.62 20.15
CA LEU A 9 17.95 -7.05 20.43
C LEU A 9 17.45 -7.50 21.81
N SER A 10 17.78 -6.73 22.84
CA SER A 10 17.40 -7.01 24.23
C SER A 10 15.90 -6.90 24.46
N ILE A 11 15.27 -8.03 24.74
CA ILE A 11 13.92 -8.11 25.31
C ILE A 11 14.07 -8.02 26.82
N ARG A 12 13.84 -6.84 27.40
CA ARG A 12 13.60 -6.72 28.84
C ARG A 12 12.13 -7.04 29.14
N SER A 13 11.95 -8.02 30.01
CA SER A 13 10.71 -8.30 30.72
C SER A 13 10.44 -7.22 31.75
N ASP A 14 9.33 -6.50 31.63
CA ASP A 14 8.68 -5.84 32.76
C ASP A 14 7.17 -5.84 32.50
N ALA A 15 6.49 -6.76 33.17
CA ALA A 15 5.04 -6.76 33.30
C ALA A 15 4.67 -5.85 34.46
N GLU A 16 4.01 -4.72 34.19
CA GLU A 16 3.00 -4.05 35.05
C GLU A 16 2.61 -2.67 34.50
N ASN A 17 1.52 -2.62 33.70
CA ASN A 17 0.42 -1.62 33.72
C ASN A 17 -0.37 -1.69 32.40
N ILE A 18 -1.68 -1.96 32.48
CA ILE A 18 -2.64 -1.83 31.36
C ILE A 18 -3.67 -0.79 31.79
N PRO A 19 -3.81 0.36 31.09
CA PRO A 19 -4.96 0.57 30.18
C PRO A 19 -4.72 1.63 29.06
N PRO A 20 -5.71 1.98 28.23
CA PRO A 20 -6.58 1.16 27.39
C PRO A 20 -6.31 1.38 25.89
N GLU A 21 -6.83 0.45 25.10
CA GLU A 21 -6.79 0.39 23.63
C GLU A 21 -7.67 1.47 22.95
N LYS A 22 -7.09 2.20 21.96
CA LYS A 22 -7.66 2.68 20.67
C LYS A 22 -7.14 4.07 20.27
N ASP A 23 -6.38 4.09 19.16
CA ASP A 23 -6.21 5.11 18.10
C ASP A 23 -4.75 5.09 17.61
N THR A 24 -4.40 4.24 16.65
CA THR A 24 -4.38 4.50 15.20
C THR A 24 -3.78 5.87 14.83
N VAL A 25 -2.49 5.91 14.48
CA VAL A 25 -1.90 6.33 13.19
C VAL A 25 -0.38 6.09 13.30
N MET A 26 0.20 5.36 12.35
CA MET A 26 1.63 5.13 12.24
C MET A 26 2.39 6.46 12.06
N HIS A 27 2.98 6.97 13.14
CA HIS A 27 4.12 7.87 13.04
C HIS A 27 5.33 7.04 12.58
N THR A 28 5.64 7.09 11.28
CA THR A 28 6.93 6.59 10.79
C THR A 28 8.01 7.61 11.18
N GLU A 29 8.51 7.54 12.41
CA GLU A 29 9.83 8.11 12.67
C GLU A 29 10.84 7.33 11.83
N PHE A 30 11.41 8.00 10.83
CA PHE A 30 12.69 7.60 10.28
C PHE A 30 13.68 7.60 11.44
N GLN A 31 13.98 6.44 12.01
CA GLN A 31 15.21 6.26 12.77
C GLN A 31 16.37 6.48 11.79
N HIS A 32 16.82 7.73 11.69
CA HIS A 32 18.08 8.06 11.07
C HIS A 32 19.18 7.37 11.88
N ARG A 33 19.67 6.22 11.41
CA ARG A 33 20.89 5.58 11.94
C ARG A 33 22.15 6.29 11.44
N GLY A 34 22.16 7.61 11.57
CA GLY A 34 23.35 8.43 11.45
C GLY A 34 23.27 9.42 12.60
N GLY A 35 24.19 9.34 13.55
CA GLY A 35 24.38 10.45 14.48
C GLY A 35 24.64 11.74 13.70
N MET A 36 24.32 12.88 14.30
CA MET A 36 24.64 14.19 13.72
C MET A 36 26.12 14.21 13.31
N SER A 37 26.42 14.77 12.13
CA SER A 37 27.81 14.90 11.71
C SER A 37 28.57 15.75 12.74
N PRO A 38 29.89 15.56 12.92
CA PRO A 38 30.68 16.36 13.87
C PRO A 38 30.54 17.86 13.63
N GLU A 39 30.40 18.27 12.37
CA GLU A 39 30.17 19.66 11.95
C GLU A 39 28.79 20.17 12.39
N ASP A 40 27.74 19.35 12.30
CA ASP A 40 26.39 19.70 12.76
C ASP A 40 26.31 19.82 14.29
N VAL A 41 27.03 18.96 15.02
CA VAL A 41 27.10 19.01 16.49
C VAL A 41 27.81 20.29 16.94
N GLU A 42 28.92 20.64 16.31
CA GLU A 42 29.67 21.86 16.61
C GLU A 42 28.88 23.13 16.22
N PHE A 43 28.16 23.08 15.09
CA PHE A 43 27.22 24.13 14.71
C PHE A 43 26.11 24.31 15.75
N LEU A 44 25.45 23.24 16.19
CA LEU A 44 24.37 23.31 17.19
C LEU A 44 24.87 23.76 18.57
N ALA A 45 26.09 23.37 18.95
CA ALA A 45 26.75 23.79 20.17
C ALA A 45 27.15 25.27 20.14
N SER A 46 27.60 25.78 18.99
CA SER A 46 27.96 27.19 18.80
C SER A 46 26.78 28.11 18.47
N PHE A 47 25.60 27.55 18.18
CA PHE A 47 24.43 28.33 17.82
C PHE A 47 23.83 29.04 19.05
N PRO A 48 23.70 30.39 19.04
CA PRO A 48 23.22 31.15 20.19
C PRO A 48 21.79 30.76 20.59
N ASP A 49 21.55 30.54 21.89
CA ASP A 49 20.26 30.07 22.41
C ASP A 49 19.11 31.04 22.12
N GLU A 50 19.38 32.34 22.06
CA GLU A 50 18.40 33.36 21.67
C GLU A 50 17.94 33.18 20.21
N ARG A 51 18.85 32.82 19.29
CA ARG A 51 18.48 32.51 17.90
C ARG A 51 17.77 31.17 17.77
N LYS A 52 18.05 30.18 18.63
CA LYS A 52 17.29 28.93 18.69
C LYS A 52 15.82 29.21 19.04
N LYS A 53 15.59 30.02 20.08
CA LYS A 53 14.23 30.43 20.50
C LYS A 53 13.51 31.19 19.39
N GLU A 54 14.18 32.11 18.71
CA GLU A 54 13.59 32.82 17.56
C GLU A 54 13.24 31.88 16.40
N ALA A 55 14.09 30.90 16.10
CA ALA A 55 13.85 29.91 15.07
C ALA A 55 12.65 29.02 15.41
N VAL A 56 12.61 28.47 16.63
CA VAL A 56 11.47 27.68 17.14
C VAL A 56 10.20 28.51 17.12
N ARG A 57 10.23 29.76 17.60
CA ARG A 57 9.06 30.64 17.60
C ARG A 57 8.55 30.96 16.18
N LYS A 58 9.43 31.06 15.18
CA LYS A 58 9.05 31.23 13.76
C LYS A 58 8.42 29.95 13.19
N VAL A 59 8.93 28.78 13.57
CA VAL A 59 8.33 27.50 13.21
C VAL A 59 6.96 27.39 13.87
N ASP A 60 6.85 27.63 15.16
CA ASP A 60 5.59 27.56 15.90
C ASP A 60 4.54 28.51 15.30
N LEU A 61 4.89 29.77 15.05
CA LEU A 61 3.92 30.75 14.53
C LEU A 61 3.51 30.54 13.07
N ARG A 62 4.27 29.78 12.27
CA ARG A 62 3.94 29.53 10.86
C ARG A 62 3.35 28.13 10.64
N LEU A 63 3.92 27.15 11.31
CA LEU A 63 3.63 25.73 11.09
C LEU A 63 2.49 25.27 12.00
N VAL A 64 2.45 25.69 13.27
CA VAL A 64 1.41 25.23 14.21
C VAL A 64 0.02 25.75 13.83
N PRO A 65 -0.22 27.04 13.51
CA PRO A 65 -1.53 27.50 13.06
C PRO A 65 -2.00 26.81 11.78
N MET A 66 -1.09 26.54 10.83
CA MET A 66 -1.40 25.82 9.60
C MET A 66 -1.78 24.36 9.89
N LEU A 67 -1.01 23.67 10.75
CA LEU A 67 -1.31 22.29 11.15
C LEU A 67 -2.61 22.20 11.95
N VAL A 68 -2.87 23.15 12.87
CA VAL A 68 -4.11 23.21 13.64
C VAL A 68 -5.31 23.44 12.70
N GLN A 69 -5.17 24.32 11.70
CA GLN A 69 -6.24 24.54 10.72
C GLN A 69 -6.48 23.30 9.85
N LEU A 70 -5.42 22.66 9.36
CA LEU A 70 -5.52 21.42 8.59
C LEU A 70 -6.12 20.29 9.43
N TYR A 71 -5.72 20.17 10.70
CA TYR A 71 -6.23 19.18 11.64
C TYR A 71 -7.71 19.42 11.95
N LEU A 72 -8.12 20.67 12.15
CA LEU A 72 -9.53 21.04 12.33
C LEU A 72 -10.36 20.73 11.09
N MET A 73 -9.87 21.05 9.88
CA MET A 73 -10.55 20.70 8.63
C MET A 73 -10.65 19.19 8.45
N ALA A 74 -9.60 18.43 8.79
CA ALA A 74 -9.61 16.97 8.71
C ALA A 74 -10.63 16.33 9.68
N TYR A 75 -10.80 16.91 10.88
CA TYR A 75 -11.82 16.48 11.85
C TYR A 75 -13.24 16.89 11.44
N LEU A 76 -13.39 18.04 10.76
CA LEU A 76 -14.67 18.51 10.24
C LEU A 76 -15.26 17.57 9.19
N ASP A 77 -14.43 16.97 8.33
CA ASP A 77 -14.93 16.08 7.27
C ASP A 77 -15.09 14.63 7.73
N LYS A 78 -14.06 14.04 8.35
CA LYS A 78 -13.98 12.58 8.52
C LYS A 78 -14.93 12.03 9.58
N THR A 79 -15.12 12.76 10.68
CA THR A 79 -15.89 12.30 11.84
C THR A 79 -17.31 12.88 11.86
N ASN A 80 -17.49 14.13 11.44
CA ASN A 80 -18.79 14.78 11.53
C ASN A 80 -19.79 14.31 10.48
N ILE A 81 -19.36 13.92 9.27
CA ILE A 81 -20.29 13.34 8.29
C ILE A 81 -20.88 12.01 8.80
N GLY A 82 -20.05 11.20 9.46
CA GLY A 82 -20.46 9.97 10.14
C GLY A 82 -21.40 10.22 11.32
N ASN A 83 -21.08 11.20 12.18
CA ASN A 83 -21.95 11.59 13.30
C ASN A 83 -23.28 12.17 12.82
N ALA A 84 -23.28 12.99 11.77
CA ALA A 84 -24.49 13.53 11.17
C ALA A 84 -25.40 12.41 10.63
N LYS A 85 -24.81 11.33 10.06
CA LYS A 85 -25.58 10.14 9.68
C LYS A 85 -26.31 9.51 10.87
N ILE A 86 -25.64 9.40 12.02
CA ILE A 86 -26.18 8.84 13.27
C ILE A 86 -27.30 9.73 13.82
N GLU A 87 -27.14 11.06 13.76
CA GLU A 87 -28.14 12.04 14.18
C GLU A 87 -29.35 12.17 13.23
N GLY A 88 -29.36 11.41 12.12
CA GLY A 88 -30.53 11.28 11.26
C GLY A 88 -30.51 12.16 10.01
N LEU A 89 -29.35 12.73 9.63
CA LEU A 89 -29.16 13.51 8.39
C LEU A 89 -29.85 12.90 7.15
N PRO A 90 -29.81 11.57 6.90
CA PRO A 90 -30.50 10.99 5.74
C PRO A 90 -32.02 11.18 5.76
N LYS A 91 -32.62 11.15 6.95
CA LYS A 91 -34.07 11.36 7.12
C LYS A 91 -34.45 12.83 6.97
N THR A 92 -33.60 13.75 7.44
CA THR A 92 -33.86 15.19 7.40
C THR A 92 -33.73 15.77 5.99
N LEU A 93 -32.77 15.28 5.20
CA LEU A 93 -32.54 15.71 3.83
C LEU A 93 -33.28 14.85 2.78
N ASN A 94 -34.01 13.83 3.21
CA ASN A 94 -34.69 12.86 2.36
C ASN A 94 -33.77 12.22 1.30
N ILE A 95 -32.51 11.97 1.68
CA ILE A 95 -31.49 11.37 0.82
C ILE A 95 -31.41 9.87 1.05
N SER A 96 -31.20 9.09 -0.01
CA SER A 96 -31.01 7.66 0.13
C SER A 96 -29.64 7.34 0.73
N ASN A 97 -29.49 6.13 1.28
CA ASN A 97 -28.18 5.65 1.72
C ASN A 97 -27.15 5.59 0.57
N ILE A 98 -27.61 5.50 -0.69
CA ILE A 98 -26.74 5.55 -1.86
C ILE A 98 -26.21 6.97 -2.03
N ASP A 99 -27.08 7.97 -1.99
CA ASP A 99 -26.70 9.38 -2.15
C ASP A 99 -25.73 9.84 -1.06
N TYR A 100 -25.94 9.38 0.17
CA TYR A 100 -25.00 9.61 1.27
C TYR A 100 -23.62 9.01 0.98
N ASN A 101 -23.57 7.76 0.51
CA ASN A 101 -22.30 7.10 0.19
C ASN A 101 -21.62 7.77 -1.01
N VAL A 102 -22.39 8.20 -2.02
CA VAL A 102 -21.88 8.97 -3.16
C VAL A 102 -21.27 10.30 -2.70
N ALA A 103 -21.93 11.03 -1.80
CA ALA A 103 -21.42 12.29 -1.25
C ALA A 103 -20.08 12.10 -0.51
N VAL A 104 -19.95 11.01 0.27
CA VAL A 104 -18.69 10.67 0.95
C VAL A 104 -17.61 10.24 -0.05
N SER A 105 -17.96 9.47 -1.08
CA SER A 105 -17.04 9.02 -2.12
C SER A 105 -16.45 10.16 -2.95
N ILE A 106 -17.14 11.29 -3.08
CA ILE A 106 -16.62 12.48 -3.79
C ILE A 106 -15.34 13.01 -3.14
N PHE A 107 -15.20 12.93 -1.81
CA PHE A 107 -13.97 13.35 -1.10
C PHE A 107 -12.76 12.44 -1.37
N PHE A 108 -12.98 11.23 -1.89
CA PHE A 108 -11.91 10.33 -2.31
C PHE A 108 -11.40 10.62 -3.73
N ILE A 109 -12.21 11.25 -4.59
CA ILE A 109 -11.83 11.53 -5.98
C ILE A 109 -10.53 12.37 -6.05
N PRO A 110 -10.37 13.49 -5.33
CA PRO A 110 -9.12 14.26 -5.35
C PRO A 110 -7.91 13.47 -4.87
N PHE A 111 -8.09 12.59 -3.88
CA PHE A 111 -7.04 11.74 -3.35
C PHE A 111 -6.53 10.73 -4.39
N VAL A 112 -7.45 10.12 -5.14
CA VAL A 112 -7.10 9.17 -6.20
C VAL A 112 -6.43 9.88 -7.39
N LEU A 113 -6.94 11.06 -7.78
CA LEU A 113 -6.38 11.82 -8.91
C LEU A 113 -4.98 12.38 -8.62
N ALA A 114 -4.69 12.77 -7.37
CA ALA A 114 -3.40 13.36 -7.02
C ALA A 114 -2.22 12.36 -7.04
N GLU A 115 -2.48 11.05 -6.97
CA GLU A 115 -1.43 10.01 -6.99
C GLU A 115 -1.09 9.49 -8.39
N GLY A 116 -2.00 9.66 -9.37
CA GLY A 116 -1.80 9.29 -10.76
C GLY A 116 -0.81 10.18 -11.51
N TYR A 117 -0.41 9.74 -12.71
CA TYR A 117 0.45 10.54 -13.58
C TYR A 117 -0.22 11.85 -14.02
N ALA A 118 -1.51 11.80 -14.37
CA ALA A 118 -2.32 12.95 -14.76
C ALA A 118 -3.78 12.75 -14.34
N ASP A 119 -4.58 13.82 -14.31
CA ASP A 119 -6.01 13.75 -13.94
C ASP A 119 -6.82 12.78 -14.82
N ALA A 120 -6.37 12.53 -16.05
CA ALA A 120 -7.00 11.62 -16.99
C ALA A 120 -6.28 10.27 -17.14
N SER A 121 -5.21 10.02 -16.38
CA SER A 121 -4.47 8.76 -16.43
C SER A 121 -5.07 7.71 -15.51
N THR A 122 -4.85 6.44 -15.84
CA THR A 122 -5.32 5.33 -15.01
C THR A 122 -4.20 4.84 -14.09
N TRP A 123 -4.15 5.41 -12.89
CA TRP A 123 -3.28 4.91 -11.82
C TRP A 123 -3.65 3.48 -11.42
N SER A 124 -2.70 2.54 -11.57
CA SER A 124 -3.01 1.11 -11.50
C SER A 124 -3.48 0.66 -10.11
N ARG A 125 -2.89 1.20 -9.04
CA ARG A 125 -3.35 0.91 -7.67
C ARG A 125 -4.71 1.52 -7.36
N GLY A 126 -5.03 2.68 -7.91
CA GLY A 126 -6.37 3.28 -7.80
C GLY A 126 -7.43 2.37 -8.43
N GLN A 127 -7.12 1.82 -9.61
CA GLN A 127 -7.97 0.84 -10.27
C GLN A 127 -8.11 -0.46 -9.46
N ALA A 128 -7.01 -0.97 -8.89
CA ALA A 128 -7.03 -2.15 -8.03
C ALA A 128 -7.92 -1.94 -6.78
N TRP A 129 -7.88 -0.75 -6.18
CA TRP A 129 -8.75 -0.38 -5.07
C TRP A 129 -10.23 -0.33 -5.46
N ALA A 130 -10.55 0.15 -6.66
CA ALA A 130 -11.93 0.14 -7.16
C ALA A 130 -12.45 -1.30 -7.27
N ILE A 131 -11.66 -2.23 -7.83
CA ILE A 131 -12.04 -3.65 -7.95
C ILE A 131 -12.33 -4.23 -6.56
N LEU A 132 -11.37 -4.14 -5.64
CA LEU A 132 -11.49 -4.72 -4.31
C LEU A 132 -12.61 -4.06 -3.50
N GLY A 133 -12.69 -2.74 -3.52
CA GLY A 133 -13.67 -1.96 -2.76
C GLY A 133 -15.10 -2.20 -3.21
N TYR A 134 -15.37 -2.17 -4.52
CA TYR A 134 -16.70 -2.45 -5.05
C TYR A 134 -17.10 -3.92 -4.84
N ALA A 135 -16.18 -4.87 -5.05
CA ALA A 135 -16.45 -6.28 -4.79
C ALA A 135 -16.80 -6.53 -3.31
N GLN A 136 -16.04 -5.94 -2.38
CA GLN A 136 -16.30 -6.03 -0.94
C GLN A 136 -17.63 -5.36 -0.56
N THR A 137 -17.95 -4.21 -1.16
CA THR A 137 -19.21 -3.51 -0.93
C THR A 137 -20.40 -4.32 -1.43
N TYR A 138 -20.28 -4.98 -2.58
CA TYR A 138 -21.30 -5.95 -3.03
C TYR A 138 -21.48 -7.07 -2.02
N MET A 139 -20.39 -7.62 -1.45
CA MET A 139 -20.51 -8.70 -0.47
C MET A 139 -21.34 -8.32 0.75
N TRP A 140 -21.27 -7.06 1.21
CA TRP A 140 -22.05 -6.57 2.34
C TRP A 140 -23.46 -6.12 1.96
N THR A 141 -23.63 -5.45 0.83
CA THR A 141 -24.88 -4.78 0.48
C THR A 141 -25.78 -5.59 -0.45
N LYS A 142 -25.20 -6.55 -1.18
CA LYS A 142 -25.83 -7.33 -2.25
C LYS A 142 -26.46 -6.49 -3.38
N LYS A 143 -26.07 -5.22 -3.49
CA LYS A 143 -26.52 -4.29 -4.53
C LYS A 143 -25.76 -4.51 -5.82
N ARG A 144 -26.47 -4.85 -6.89
CA ARG A 144 -25.89 -5.31 -8.16
C ARG A 144 -25.02 -4.25 -8.83
N GLU A 145 -25.30 -2.98 -8.61
CA GLU A 145 -24.53 -1.86 -9.16
C GLU A 145 -23.05 -1.94 -8.75
N PHE A 146 -22.77 -2.39 -7.52
CA PHE A 146 -21.39 -2.58 -7.06
C PHE A 146 -20.73 -3.81 -7.67
N LEU A 147 -21.48 -4.88 -7.93
CA LEU A 147 -20.95 -6.05 -8.63
C LEU A 147 -20.59 -5.70 -10.07
N ASP A 148 -21.50 -5.03 -10.77
CA ASP A 148 -21.30 -4.63 -12.17
C ASP A 148 -20.12 -3.65 -12.29
N ALA A 149 -20.00 -2.69 -11.37
CA ALA A 149 -18.85 -1.77 -11.30
C ALA A 149 -17.53 -2.51 -11.03
N ALA A 150 -17.52 -3.44 -10.07
CA ALA A 150 -16.33 -4.23 -9.76
C ALA A 150 -15.89 -5.13 -10.92
N CYS A 151 -16.84 -5.79 -11.58
CA CYS A 151 -16.59 -6.59 -12.78
C CYS A 151 -16.02 -5.72 -13.90
N GLY A 152 -16.65 -4.58 -14.20
CA GLY A 152 -16.16 -3.65 -15.23
C GLY A 152 -14.75 -3.12 -14.93
N ALA A 153 -14.48 -2.80 -13.66
CA ALA A 153 -13.17 -2.38 -13.22
C ALA A 153 -12.11 -3.49 -13.38
N ALA A 154 -12.48 -4.74 -13.11
CA ALA A 154 -11.60 -5.89 -13.26
C ALA A 154 -11.31 -6.19 -14.73
N GLU A 155 -12.33 -6.14 -15.60
CA GLU A 155 -12.15 -6.27 -17.06
C GLU A 155 -11.20 -5.22 -17.61
N TYR A 156 -11.39 -3.96 -17.20
CA TYR A 156 -10.54 -2.86 -17.65
C TYR A 156 -9.09 -3.06 -17.21
N PHE A 157 -8.87 -3.52 -15.97
CA PHE A 157 -7.53 -3.82 -15.46
C PHE A 157 -6.87 -4.97 -16.23
N ILE A 158 -7.60 -6.07 -16.49
CA ILE A 158 -7.09 -7.20 -17.28
C ILE A 158 -6.76 -6.76 -18.71
N HIS A 159 -7.64 -5.99 -19.33
CA HIS A 159 -7.42 -5.46 -20.68
C HIS A 159 -6.10 -4.68 -20.78
N TRP A 160 -5.78 -3.86 -19.77
CA TRP A 160 -4.52 -3.13 -19.71
C TRP A 160 -3.30 -4.05 -19.58
N LEU A 161 -3.38 -5.11 -18.76
CA LEU A 161 -2.29 -6.08 -18.64
C LEU A 161 -2.08 -6.86 -19.96
N GLU A 162 -3.16 -7.28 -20.60
CA GLU A 162 -3.11 -8.04 -21.86
C GLU A 162 -2.66 -7.18 -23.04
N SER A 163 -3.05 -5.92 -23.07
CA SER A 163 -2.72 -4.96 -24.15
C SER A 163 -1.42 -4.22 -23.91
N ALA A 164 -0.73 -4.48 -22.78
CA ALA A 164 0.52 -3.82 -22.44
C ALA A 164 1.60 -4.05 -23.52
N PRO A 165 2.43 -3.03 -23.81
CA PRO A 165 3.50 -3.14 -24.80
C PRO A 165 4.48 -4.28 -24.50
N SER A 166 5.08 -4.90 -25.52
CA SER A 166 5.95 -6.07 -25.34
C SER A 166 7.18 -5.84 -24.45
N PHE A 167 7.64 -4.58 -24.30
CA PHE A 167 8.76 -4.25 -23.40
C PHE A 167 8.45 -4.53 -21.93
N VAL A 168 7.17 -4.73 -21.57
CA VAL A 168 6.80 -5.10 -20.21
C VAL A 168 7.19 -6.54 -19.87
N GLU A 169 7.44 -7.38 -20.86
CA GLU A 169 7.84 -8.76 -20.63
C GLU A 169 9.35 -8.88 -20.48
N LYS A 170 9.79 -9.64 -19.48
CA LYS A 170 11.18 -10.10 -19.38
C LYS A 170 11.27 -11.56 -19.79
N VAL A 171 12.23 -11.86 -20.65
CA VAL A 171 12.55 -13.24 -21.04
C VAL A 171 13.47 -13.84 -19.98
N THR A 172 13.07 -14.97 -19.41
CA THR A 172 13.84 -15.76 -18.47
C THR A 172 13.95 -17.20 -18.96
N ASP A 173 14.81 -17.99 -18.33
CA ASP A 173 14.95 -19.42 -18.61
C ASP A 173 13.64 -20.21 -18.41
N ARG A 174 12.71 -19.67 -17.63
CA ARG A 174 11.40 -20.28 -17.32
C ARG A 174 10.26 -19.78 -18.22
N GLY A 175 10.55 -18.88 -19.16
CA GLY A 175 9.58 -18.28 -20.05
C GLY A 175 9.52 -16.76 -19.92
N ARG A 176 8.44 -16.17 -20.43
CA ARG A 176 8.18 -14.72 -20.33
C ARG A 176 7.42 -14.42 -19.06
N ILE A 177 7.90 -13.43 -18.30
CA ILE A 177 7.30 -12.98 -17.05
C ILE A 177 7.10 -11.45 -17.08
N GLY A 178 6.23 -10.93 -16.22
CA GLY A 178 6.03 -9.50 -16.01
C GLY A 178 4.93 -8.85 -16.85
N ARG A 179 4.18 -9.61 -17.65
CA ARG A 179 3.01 -9.10 -18.40
C ARG A 179 1.88 -8.72 -17.44
N TYR A 180 1.64 -9.55 -16.45
CA TYR A 180 0.57 -9.39 -15.47
C TYR A 180 1.03 -8.68 -14.20
N VAL A 181 2.24 -8.09 -14.22
CA VAL A 181 2.69 -7.11 -13.23
C VAL A 181 2.40 -5.71 -13.77
N PRO A 182 1.42 -4.98 -13.21
CA PRO A 182 0.97 -3.72 -13.80
C PRO A 182 2.08 -2.67 -13.80
N LEU A 183 2.05 -1.81 -14.82
CA LEU A 183 2.75 -0.53 -14.76
C LEU A 183 2.19 0.29 -13.59
N TRP A 184 2.99 1.19 -13.03
CA TRP A 184 2.52 2.02 -11.91
C TRP A 184 1.33 2.93 -12.28
N ASP A 185 1.26 3.34 -13.54
CA ASP A 185 0.15 4.01 -14.18
C ASP A 185 0.02 3.43 -15.60
N PHE A 186 -1.19 3.10 -16.04
CA PHE A 186 -1.40 2.45 -17.34
C PHE A 186 -1.27 3.42 -18.52
N ASP A 187 -1.56 4.70 -18.31
CA ASP A 187 -1.49 5.75 -19.33
C ASP A 187 -0.22 6.62 -19.17
N GLY A 188 0.54 6.39 -18.10
CA GLY A 188 1.77 7.12 -17.80
C GLY A 188 2.89 6.86 -18.82
N PRO A 189 3.72 7.87 -19.12
CA PRO A 189 4.84 7.72 -20.03
C PRO A 189 5.86 6.75 -19.45
N VAL A 190 6.37 5.87 -20.30
CA VAL A 190 7.46 4.97 -19.96
C VAL A 190 8.77 5.66 -20.32
N ALA A 191 9.46 6.20 -19.31
CA ALA A 191 10.72 6.91 -19.48
C ALA A 191 11.87 5.97 -19.93
N ASP A 192 11.83 4.71 -19.50
CA ASP A 192 12.82 3.69 -19.83
C ASP A 192 12.12 2.35 -20.12
N GLU A 193 12.09 1.95 -21.39
CA GLU A 193 11.49 0.68 -21.83
C GLU A 193 12.28 -0.54 -21.32
N THR A 194 13.55 -0.38 -20.95
CA THR A 194 14.37 -1.48 -20.40
C THR A 194 14.05 -1.74 -18.93
N ARG A 195 13.55 -0.72 -18.22
CA ARG A 195 13.14 -0.81 -16.81
C ARG A 195 11.85 -0.03 -16.57
N PRO A 196 10.72 -0.49 -17.16
CA PRO A 196 9.44 0.18 -17.00
C PRO A 196 9.00 0.10 -15.55
N LEU A 197 8.52 1.22 -15.01
CA LEU A 197 8.14 1.31 -13.61
C LEU A 197 6.85 0.54 -13.33
N ARG A 198 6.90 -0.32 -12.30
CA ARG A 198 5.82 -1.24 -11.93
C ARG A 198 5.17 -0.89 -10.62
N ASP A 199 4.04 -1.54 -10.40
CA ASP A 199 3.44 -1.60 -9.08
C ASP A 199 2.93 -3.01 -8.75
N SER A 200 3.81 -3.84 -8.20
CA SER A 200 3.46 -5.19 -7.73
C SER A 200 2.29 -5.18 -6.73
N SER A 201 2.16 -4.12 -5.92
CA SER A 201 1.06 -3.98 -4.96
C SER A 201 -0.31 -3.89 -5.63
N ALA A 202 -0.42 -3.18 -6.76
CA ALA A 202 -1.66 -3.08 -7.51
C ALA A 202 -2.12 -4.44 -8.04
N GLY A 203 -1.17 -5.27 -8.51
CA GLY A 203 -1.46 -6.63 -9.00
C GLY A 203 -2.10 -7.51 -7.92
N VAL A 204 -1.48 -7.59 -6.74
CA VAL A 204 -2.00 -8.42 -5.64
C VAL A 204 -3.29 -7.88 -5.02
N ILE A 205 -3.50 -6.56 -4.98
CA ILE A 205 -4.76 -5.94 -4.55
C ILE A 205 -5.89 -6.31 -5.53
N ALA A 206 -5.65 -6.15 -6.84
CA ALA A 206 -6.63 -6.48 -7.87
C ALA A 206 -6.99 -7.97 -7.82
N ALA A 207 -6.00 -8.85 -7.64
CA ALA A 207 -6.20 -10.28 -7.52
C ALA A 207 -7.09 -10.65 -6.31
N ASN A 208 -6.93 -9.99 -5.16
CA ASN A 208 -7.84 -10.18 -4.01
C ASN A 208 -9.28 -9.78 -4.35
N GLY A 209 -9.46 -8.65 -5.05
CA GLY A 209 -10.78 -8.23 -5.51
C GLY A 209 -11.42 -9.24 -6.47
N MET A 210 -10.63 -9.79 -7.40
CA MET A 210 -11.07 -10.83 -8.33
C MET A 210 -11.45 -12.15 -7.63
N LEU A 211 -10.79 -12.54 -6.53
CA LEU A 211 -11.24 -13.68 -5.72
C LEU A 211 -12.61 -13.45 -5.08
N ILE A 212 -12.86 -12.23 -4.58
CA ILE A 212 -14.18 -11.87 -4.06
C ILE A 212 -15.22 -11.93 -5.17
N LEU A 213 -14.88 -11.43 -6.37
CA LEU A 213 -15.76 -11.53 -7.54
C LEU A 213 -16.08 -12.98 -7.90
N PHE A 214 -15.09 -13.87 -7.89
CA PHE A 214 -15.32 -15.31 -8.11
C PHE A 214 -16.35 -15.87 -7.12
N GLN A 215 -16.20 -15.59 -5.82
CA GLN A 215 -17.16 -16.03 -4.80
C GLN A 215 -18.55 -15.42 -5.03
N ALA A 216 -18.62 -14.12 -5.28
CA ALA A 216 -19.83 -13.35 -5.53
C ALA A 216 -20.62 -13.87 -6.75
N LEU A 217 -19.92 -14.12 -7.85
CA LEU A 217 -20.50 -14.57 -9.12
C LEU A 217 -20.96 -16.03 -9.05
N ASN A 218 -20.18 -16.88 -8.37
CA ASN A 218 -20.62 -18.27 -8.11
C ASN A 218 -21.88 -18.34 -7.26
N ALA A 219 -22.03 -17.45 -6.27
CA ALA A 219 -23.22 -17.39 -5.43
C ALA A 219 -24.51 -17.03 -6.20
N ILE A 220 -24.38 -16.40 -7.38
CA ILE A 220 -25.50 -16.06 -8.27
C ILE A 220 -25.51 -16.89 -9.57
N SER A 221 -24.86 -18.06 -9.55
CA SER A 221 -24.79 -19.02 -10.66
C SER A 221 -24.13 -18.50 -11.95
N GLN A 222 -23.30 -17.45 -11.87
CA GLN A 222 -22.49 -16.95 -12.98
C GLN A 222 -21.09 -17.59 -12.99
N HIS A 223 -21.06 -18.92 -13.08
CA HIS A 223 -19.84 -19.71 -12.92
C HIS A 223 -18.77 -19.41 -13.96
N SER A 224 -19.14 -19.21 -15.22
CA SER A 224 -18.18 -18.94 -16.31
C SER A 224 -17.39 -17.65 -16.07
N VAL A 225 -18.09 -16.57 -15.70
CA VAL A 225 -17.49 -15.27 -15.41
C VAL A 225 -16.66 -15.35 -14.13
N GLY A 226 -17.18 -16.01 -13.10
CA GLY A 226 -16.45 -16.26 -11.86
C GLY A 226 -15.12 -16.95 -12.11
N SER A 227 -15.14 -18.09 -12.80
CA SER A 227 -13.92 -18.87 -13.10
C SER A 227 -12.88 -18.05 -13.86
N ARG A 228 -13.30 -17.20 -14.81
CA ARG A 228 -12.37 -16.32 -15.52
C ARG A 228 -11.65 -15.35 -14.58
N PHE A 229 -12.35 -14.76 -13.62
CA PHE A 229 -11.71 -13.88 -12.63
C PHE A 229 -10.78 -14.64 -11.69
N LEU A 230 -11.11 -15.89 -11.33
CA LEU A 230 -10.19 -16.74 -10.56
C LEU A 230 -8.92 -17.07 -11.36
N GLU A 231 -9.05 -17.43 -12.63
CA GLU A 231 -7.91 -17.70 -13.50
C GLU A 231 -7.02 -16.46 -13.70
N ALA A 232 -7.64 -15.30 -13.92
CA ALA A 232 -6.93 -14.02 -14.01
C ALA A 232 -6.20 -13.69 -12.69
N SER A 233 -6.86 -13.86 -11.54
CA SER A 233 -6.25 -13.56 -10.24
C SER A 233 -5.05 -14.46 -9.95
N ILE A 234 -5.15 -15.75 -10.26
CA ILE A 234 -4.05 -16.72 -10.11
C ILE A 234 -2.89 -16.35 -11.05
N THR A 235 -3.19 -16.00 -12.31
CA THR A 235 -2.18 -15.60 -13.29
C THR A 235 -1.42 -14.36 -12.84
N ILE A 236 -2.13 -13.32 -12.36
CA ILE A 236 -1.53 -12.09 -11.84
C ILE A 236 -0.61 -12.38 -10.65
N VAL A 237 -1.06 -13.16 -9.67
CA VAL A 237 -0.24 -13.45 -8.47
C VAL A 237 0.97 -14.32 -8.82
N LYS A 238 0.82 -15.33 -9.69
CA LYS A 238 1.95 -16.15 -10.13
C LYS A 238 3.00 -15.32 -10.85
N ASP A 239 2.60 -14.49 -11.82
CA ASP A 239 3.53 -13.64 -12.55
C ASP A 239 4.17 -12.58 -11.64
N THR A 240 3.42 -12.06 -10.66
CA THR A 240 3.96 -11.15 -9.64
C THR A 240 5.01 -11.81 -8.77
N LEU A 241 4.80 -13.07 -8.36
CA LEU A 241 5.80 -13.83 -7.59
C LEU A 241 7.04 -14.13 -8.45
N ASP A 242 6.87 -14.56 -9.69
CA ASP A 242 7.98 -14.87 -10.58
C ASP A 242 8.82 -13.62 -10.93
N PHE A 243 8.19 -12.44 -11.00
CA PHE A 243 8.86 -11.19 -11.37
C PHE A 243 9.37 -10.37 -10.18
N SER A 244 8.61 -10.30 -9.09
CA SER A 244 8.79 -9.30 -8.02
C SER A 244 9.17 -9.90 -6.66
N LEU A 245 9.21 -11.22 -6.49
CA LEU A 245 9.58 -11.80 -5.20
C LEU A 245 11.02 -11.44 -4.82
N ALA A 246 11.24 -11.01 -3.58
CA ALA A 246 12.57 -10.79 -3.06
C ALA A 246 13.37 -12.10 -2.97
N GLU A 247 14.56 -12.12 -3.56
CA GLU A 247 15.45 -13.29 -3.52
C GLU A 247 16.36 -13.29 -2.29
N GLU A 248 16.51 -12.13 -1.64
CA GLU A 248 17.25 -11.94 -0.41
C GLU A 248 16.60 -12.77 0.72
N ARG A 249 17.40 -13.62 1.36
CA ARG A 249 16.94 -14.50 2.42
C ARG A 249 17.61 -14.12 3.74
N ALA A 250 16.83 -14.15 4.80
CA ALA A 250 17.33 -14.08 6.17
C ALA A 250 17.18 -15.44 6.87
N CYS A 251 18.07 -15.75 7.80
CA CYS A 251 17.98 -16.92 8.65
C CYS A 251 18.09 -16.50 10.12
N PHE A 252 17.45 -17.30 10.98
CA PHE A 252 17.61 -17.16 12.41
C PHE A 252 18.87 -17.91 12.85
N SER A 253 19.71 -17.25 13.65
CA SER A 253 20.87 -17.85 14.30
C SER A 253 20.71 -17.75 15.80
N SER A 254 20.80 -18.88 16.49
CA SER A 254 20.98 -18.93 17.93
C SER A 254 22.46 -18.72 18.21
N ASP A 255 22.86 -17.52 18.60
CA ASP A 255 24.22 -17.28 19.07
C ASP A 255 24.39 -17.97 20.45
N PRO A 256 25.32 -18.92 20.63
CA PRO A 256 25.54 -19.57 21.92
C PRO A 256 26.02 -18.61 23.02
N SER A 257 26.42 -17.38 22.66
CA SER A 257 26.96 -16.37 23.57
C SER A 257 25.98 -15.26 23.96
N ALA A 258 24.78 -15.24 23.37
CA ALA A 258 23.70 -14.32 23.74
C ALA A 258 22.61 -15.11 24.48
N ASP A 259 22.35 -14.75 25.74
CA ASP A 259 21.31 -15.33 26.61
C ASP A 259 19.93 -15.37 25.93
N GLY A 260 19.64 -16.43 25.16
CA GLY A 260 18.33 -16.69 24.56
C GLY A 260 17.86 -15.69 23.49
N GLU A 261 18.73 -14.80 23.01
CA GLU A 261 18.34 -13.74 22.09
C GLU A 261 18.42 -14.21 20.63
N LEU A 262 17.29 -14.18 19.92
CA LEU A 262 17.15 -14.64 18.55
C LEU A 262 17.76 -13.60 17.59
N VAL A 263 18.88 -13.94 16.96
CA VAL A 263 19.56 -13.04 15.99
C VAL A 263 19.11 -13.38 14.57
N VAL A 264 18.78 -12.36 13.80
CA VAL A 264 18.48 -12.49 12.35
C VAL A 264 19.74 -12.14 11.57
N LEU A 265 20.17 -13.05 10.70
CA LEU A 265 21.33 -12.89 9.83
C LEU A 265 20.89 -12.97 8.36
N ASP A 266 21.51 -12.17 7.50
CA ASP A 266 21.37 -12.36 6.06
C ASP A 266 22.06 -13.67 5.65
N VAL A 267 21.39 -14.50 4.86
CA VAL A 267 21.96 -15.74 4.32
C VAL A 267 23.18 -15.43 3.44
N VAL A 268 23.14 -14.31 2.72
CA VAL A 268 24.28 -13.76 2.00
C VAL A 268 24.59 -12.40 2.61
N PRO A 269 25.74 -12.22 3.28
CA PRO A 269 26.07 -10.98 3.97
C PRO A 269 25.93 -9.74 3.08
N GLY A 270 25.14 -8.75 3.51
CA GLY A 270 24.95 -7.49 2.80
C GLY A 270 23.93 -7.54 1.66
N LYS A 271 23.31 -8.70 1.38
CA LYS A 271 22.13 -8.80 0.50
C LYS A 271 20.87 -8.90 1.34
N THR A 272 20.26 -7.76 1.60
CA THR A 272 19.08 -7.64 2.45
C THR A 272 17.97 -6.85 1.75
N PHE A 273 16.73 -7.25 2.00
CA PHE A 273 15.55 -6.53 1.53
C PHE A 273 14.39 -6.79 2.51
N ASP A 274 13.75 -5.72 2.98
CA ASP A 274 12.82 -5.80 4.13
C ASP A 274 11.42 -6.31 3.78
N ALA A 275 11.01 -6.23 2.51
CA ALA A 275 9.67 -6.60 2.05
C ALA A 275 9.66 -7.93 1.28
N VAL A 276 8.48 -8.54 1.15
CA VAL A 276 8.32 -9.78 0.37
C VAL A 276 8.32 -9.48 -1.13
N LEU A 277 7.61 -8.43 -1.55
CA LEU A 277 7.53 -8.01 -2.94
C LEU A 277 8.37 -6.76 -3.22
N LYS A 278 9.13 -6.80 -4.31
CA LYS A 278 9.83 -5.68 -4.95
C LYS A 278 8.93 -4.96 -5.95
N ASN A 279 9.45 -3.90 -6.55
CA ASN A 279 8.82 -3.20 -7.68
C ASN A 279 7.43 -2.61 -7.37
N GLY A 280 7.23 -2.18 -6.12
CA GLY A 280 6.08 -1.38 -5.72
C GLY A 280 6.32 0.11 -5.93
N THR A 281 5.28 0.85 -6.31
CA THR A 281 5.37 2.31 -6.51
C THR A 281 4.31 3.04 -5.72
N ALA A 282 4.70 3.70 -4.62
CA ALA A 282 3.80 4.49 -3.78
C ALA A 282 3.40 5.81 -4.46
N ASN A 283 4.36 6.54 -5.04
CA ASN A 283 4.07 7.74 -5.82
C ASN A 283 5.19 8.01 -6.84
N ASN A 284 4.82 8.48 -8.02
CA ASN A 284 5.78 8.89 -9.05
C ASN A 284 5.33 10.11 -9.88
N ASN A 285 4.31 10.84 -9.40
CA ASN A 285 3.86 12.09 -10.02
C ASN A 285 5.00 13.14 -10.04
N ASP A 286 5.05 13.95 -11.10
CA ASP A 286 6.03 15.02 -11.26
C ASP A 286 6.00 16.07 -10.13
N GLY A 287 4.83 16.31 -9.55
CA GLY A 287 4.64 17.20 -8.41
C GLY A 287 5.03 16.62 -7.04
N ALA A 288 5.44 15.35 -6.96
CA ALA A 288 5.73 14.71 -5.67
C ALA A 288 7.04 15.23 -5.05
N ARG A 289 6.95 15.78 -3.83
CA ARG A 289 8.13 16.26 -3.06
C ARG A 289 9.20 15.18 -2.85
N ARG A 290 8.77 13.92 -2.73
CA ARG A 290 9.62 12.73 -2.70
C ARG A 290 8.90 11.64 -3.49
N ARG A 291 9.58 11.11 -4.50
CA ARG A 291 9.10 9.97 -5.28
C ARG A 291 9.52 8.68 -4.57
N LEU A 292 8.56 7.79 -4.35
CA LEU A 292 8.70 6.51 -3.68
C LEU A 292 8.27 5.44 -4.67
N TRP A 293 9.25 4.94 -5.43
CA TRP A 293 9.06 4.05 -6.55
C TRP A 293 10.12 2.96 -6.54
N ASP A 294 9.79 1.82 -7.14
CA ASP A 294 10.64 0.62 -7.19
C ASP A 294 11.18 0.18 -5.80
N HIS A 295 10.28 0.16 -4.82
CA HIS A 295 10.56 -0.26 -3.44
C HIS A 295 9.53 -1.30 -2.97
N GLY A 296 9.84 -1.99 -1.87
CA GLY A 296 8.87 -2.82 -1.16
C GLY A 296 7.80 -2.00 -0.44
N LEU A 297 6.56 -2.48 -0.49
CA LEU A 297 5.39 -1.81 0.11
C LEU A 297 4.69 -2.79 1.06
N VAL A 298 4.57 -2.40 2.33
CA VAL A 298 3.98 -3.24 3.40
C VAL A 298 2.57 -3.70 3.05
N TYR A 299 1.76 -2.84 2.42
CA TYR A 299 0.42 -3.24 1.98
C TYR A 299 0.44 -4.23 0.82
N GLY A 300 1.43 -4.17 -0.07
CA GLY A 300 1.62 -5.20 -1.11
C GLY A 300 1.86 -6.57 -0.49
N ASP A 301 2.74 -6.65 0.52
CA ASP A 301 3.01 -7.89 1.25
C ASP A 301 1.76 -8.39 2.00
N TYR A 302 1.03 -7.49 2.65
CA TYR A 302 -0.24 -7.83 3.32
C TYR A 302 -1.23 -8.47 2.35
N TYR A 303 -1.48 -7.86 1.18
CA TYR A 303 -2.44 -8.40 0.22
C TYR A 303 -1.96 -9.69 -0.44
N LEU A 304 -0.65 -9.90 -0.59
CA LEU A 304 -0.12 -11.18 -1.03
C LEU A 304 -0.44 -12.29 -0.03
N VAL A 305 -0.19 -12.06 1.27
CA VAL A 305 -0.47 -13.03 2.33
C VAL A 305 -1.98 -13.27 2.47
N GLU A 306 -2.79 -12.20 2.43
CA GLU A 306 -4.25 -12.27 2.46
C GLU A 306 -4.80 -13.09 1.28
N TYR A 307 -4.23 -12.93 0.08
CA TYR A 307 -4.62 -13.71 -1.10
C TYR A 307 -4.39 -15.21 -0.86
N GLY A 308 -3.21 -15.59 -0.35
CA GLY A 308 -2.90 -16.97 0.01
C GLY A 308 -3.85 -17.53 1.06
N ASN A 309 -4.12 -16.76 2.12
CA ASN A 309 -5.06 -17.15 3.18
C ASN A 309 -6.48 -17.38 2.64
N ARG A 310 -6.95 -16.54 1.71
CA ARG A 310 -8.26 -16.70 1.07
C ARG A 310 -8.34 -17.97 0.24
N LEU A 311 -7.30 -18.28 -0.54
CA LEU A 311 -7.24 -19.52 -1.30
C LEU A 311 -7.33 -20.76 -0.39
N LEU A 312 -6.62 -20.75 0.74
CA LEU A 312 -6.68 -21.82 1.75
C LEU A 312 -8.08 -21.94 2.35
N GLN A 313 -8.70 -20.82 2.75
CA GLN A 313 -10.06 -20.80 3.29
C GLN A 313 -11.11 -21.29 2.28
N MET A 314 -10.86 -21.09 0.99
CA MET A 314 -11.71 -21.55 -0.10
C MET A 314 -11.46 -23.02 -0.48
N GLY A 315 -10.44 -23.68 0.08
CA GLY A 315 -10.06 -25.05 -0.26
C GLY A 315 -9.54 -25.21 -1.69
N LEU A 316 -8.97 -24.15 -2.27
CA LEU A 316 -8.42 -24.16 -3.63
C LEU A 316 -6.93 -24.54 -3.66
N VAL A 317 -6.26 -24.58 -2.51
CA VAL A 317 -4.85 -24.96 -2.30
C VAL A 317 -4.73 -25.73 -0.99
#